data_AF-A0A8K0T282-F1
#
_entry.id   AF-A0A8K0T282-F1
#
_cell.length_a   1.000
_cell.length_b   1.000
_cell.length_c   1.000
_cell.angle_alpha   90.00
_cell.angle_beta   90.00
_cell.angle_gamma   90.00
#
_symmetry.space_group_name_H-M   'P 1'
#
loop_
_entity.id
_entity.type
_entity.pdbx_description
1 polymer ?
#
loop_
_entity_poly.entity_id
_entity_poly.type
_entity_poly.pdbx_seq_one_letter_code
_entity_poly.pdbx_strand_id
1 'polypeptide(L)'
;MLSANAPVGRVQPPRIARPTTLAISSLKRQLATTTTRRTMLSPGNPYSKNGSPPVPPDRDRYISEIQDLVNSMPAVFSHTPEEYYDCVSRWAARTEEGVEPPSLQLLRETGLDARMVHETACTIRQLNLDRAMSMHIWAAEAGHSPAIVTTMMLCINRPRLLQYSRIRAIETRFNTLVAQADNPDALAVAGFRRRKANDPKAAVRLLQRALAASKSAHFSLEEQARTALAKEYVSLGDEDAAVAVLEPIGADSGTGDREAVLGDILRSRDPEKAAPLLYYAACKGQRSLFAQLGDMELDKAEKASDEETRGEHMRWAEEWMRLSDERLVN
;
A
#
# COMPACT_ATOMS: atom_id res chain seq x y z
N MET A 1 -32.16 48.59 -32.30
CA MET A 1 -32.16 48.01 -33.66
C MET A 1 -30.75 47.48 -33.92
N LEU A 2 -30.39 46.38 -33.27
CA LEU A 2 -30.26 45.02 -33.82
C LEU A 2 -29.17 44.90 -34.90
N SER A 3 -28.00 44.49 -34.40
CA SER A 3 -26.78 44.14 -35.13
C SER A 3 -26.81 42.67 -35.56
N ALA A 4 -26.01 42.37 -36.58
CA ALA A 4 -26.00 41.20 -37.43
C ALA A 4 -25.76 39.84 -36.74
N ASN A 5 -26.48 38.82 -37.20
CA ASN A 5 -26.21 37.40 -36.97
C ASN A 5 -25.19 36.89 -37.99
N ALA A 6 -24.07 36.34 -37.54
CA ALA A 6 -23.16 35.54 -38.35
C ALA A 6 -23.54 34.04 -38.25
N PRO A 7 -23.44 33.25 -39.33
CA PRO A 7 -23.74 31.82 -39.29
C PRO A 7 -22.54 31.03 -38.73
N VAL A 8 -22.79 30.23 -37.71
CA VAL A 8 -21.83 29.25 -37.18
C VAL A 8 -21.78 28.06 -38.14
N GLY A 9 -20.66 27.88 -38.84
CA GLY A 9 -20.41 26.74 -39.71
C GLY A 9 -20.31 25.43 -38.93
N ARG A 10 -21.09 24.43 -39.31
CA ARG A 10 -20.94 23.04 -38.82
C ARG A 10 -19.67 22.44 -39.39
N VAL A 11 -18.72 22.09 -38.52
CA VAL A 11 -17.58 21.26 -38.87
C VAL A 11 -18.04 19.80 -38.92
N GLN A 12 -17.92 19.16 -40.09
CA GLN A 12 -18.17 17.73 -40.27
C GLN A 12 -16.96 16.94 -39.72
N PRO A 13 -17.15 15.99 -38.79
CA PRO A 13 -16.06 15.13 -38.36
C PRO A 13 -15.73 14.09 -39.45
N PRO A 14 -14.49 13.58 -39.48
CA PRO A 14 -14.04 12.62 -40.48
C PRO A 14 -14.80 11.29 -40.35
N ARG A 15 -15.24 10.74 -41.49
CA ARG A 15 -15.80 9.39 -41.57
C ARG A 15 -14.71 8.37 -41.25
N ILE A 16 -14.70 7.84 -40.03
CA ILE A 16 -13.93 6.66 -39.67
C ILE A 16 -14.90 5.48 -39.58
N ALA A 17 -14.46 4.34 -40.11
CA ALA A 17 -15.28 3.14 -40.29
C ALA A 17 -15.88 2.63 -38.96
N ARG A 18 -17.13 2.17 -39.06
CA ARG A 18 -17.96 1.67 -37.95
C ARG A 18 -17.25 0.57 -37.15
N PRO A 19 -17.12 0.66 -35.83
CA PRO A 19 -16.72 -0.47 -35.00
C PRO A 19 -17.87 -1.47 -34.92
N THR A 20 -17.63 -2.71 -35.34
CA THR A 20 -18.62 -3.80 -35.20
C THR A 20 -18.48 -4.46 -33.83
N THR A 21 -19.54 -5.14 -33.37
CA THR A 21 -19.64 -5.89 -32.11
C THR A 21 -18.46 -6.85 -31.83
N LEU A 22 -17.71 -7.23 -32.87
CA LEU A 22 -16.46 -8.00 -32.77
C LEU A 22 -15.36 -7.26 -32.00
N ALA A 23 -15.30 -5.92 -32.04
CA ALA A 23 -14.28 -5.11 -31.37
C ALA A 23 -14.34 -5.22 -29.83
N ILE A 24 -15.54 -5.20 -29.25
CA ILE A 24 -15.77 -5.34 -27.80
C ILE A 24 -15.32 -6.72 -27.31
N SER A 25 -15.65 -7.78 -28.06
CA SER A 25 -15.24 -9.15 -27.73
C SER A 25 -13.73 -9.41 -27.90
N SER A 26 -13.05 -8.59 -28.72
CA SER A 26 -11.60 -8.66 -28.95
C SER A 26 -10.84 -7.96 -27.83
N LEU A 27 -11.30 -6.78 -27.39
CA LEU A 27 -10.76 -6.06 -26.23
C LEU A 27 -10.89 -6.88 -24.94
N LYS A 28 -12.09 -7.43 -24.66
CA LYS A 28 -12.33 -8.33 -23.51
C LYS A 28 -11.43 -9.59 -23.53
N ARG A 29 -11.04 -10.09 -24.71
CA ARG A 29 -10.10 -11.22 -24.86
C ARG A 29 -8.63 -10.86 -24.66
N GLN A 30 -8.19 -9.68 -25.12
CA GLN A 30 -6.83 -9.18 -24.90
C GLN A 30 -6.56 -8.89 -23.41
N LEU A 31 -7.59 -8.49 -22.65
CA LEU A 31 -7.55 -8.30 -21.20
C LEU A 31 -7.24 -9.60 -20.43
N ALA A 32 -7.74 -10.76 -20.88
CA ALA A 32 -7.53 -12.05 -20.22
C ALA A 32 -6.10 -12.59 -20.35
N THR A 33 -5.32 -12.12 -21.34
CA THR A 33 -3.98 -12.65 -21.64
C THR A 33 -2.83 -11.88 -21.01
N THR A 34 -3.08 -10.75 -20.34
CA THR A 34 -2.03 -9.80 -19.94
C THR A 34 -1.59 -9.89 -18.48
N THR A 35 -2.15 -10.82 -17.70
CA THR A 35 -1.77 -11.04 -16.30
C THR A 35 -0.76 -12.17 -16.14
N THR A 36 0.51 -11.99 -16.52
CA THR A 36 1.65 -12.73 -15.92
C THR A 36 2.99 -12.12 -16.36
N ARG A 37 3.63 -11.35 -15.48
CA ARG A 37 5.09 -11.41 -15.19
C ARG A 37 5.44 -10.34 -14.17
N ARG A 38 5.37 -10.70 -12.89
CA ARG A 38 6.07 -9.96 -11.84
C ARG A 38 7.50 -10.49 -11.83
N THR A 39 8.45 -9.67 -12.23
CA THR A 39 9.88 -9.93 -12.09
C THR A 39 10.15 -10.16 -10.61
N MET A 40 10.30 -11.42 -10.21
CA MET A 40 10.80 -11.74 -8.89
C MET A 40 12.23 -11.25 -8.82
N LEU A 41 12.48 -10.24 -7.97
CA LEU A 41 13.80 -10.00 -7.44
C LEU A 41 14.33 -11.33 -6.91
N SER A 42 15.39 -11.84 -7.52
CA SER A 42 16.05 -13.06 -7.08
C SER A 42 16.40 -12.90 -5.59
N PRO A 43 16.08 -13.88 -4.74
CA PRO A 43 16.35 -13.80 -3.31
C PRO A 43 17.86 -14.02 -3.12
N GLY A 44 18.63 -12.96 -3.30
CA GLY A 44 19.96 -12.90 -2.72
C GLY A 44 19.85 -13.14 -1.22
N ASN A 45 20.83 -13.86 -0.66
CA ASN A 45 21.03 -13.84 0.78
C ASN A 45 21.14 -12.37 1.19
N PRO A 46 20.27 -11.83 2.08
CA PRO A 46 20.40 -10.44 2.55
C PRO A 46 21.73 -10.20 3.28
N TYR A 47 22.49 -11.28 3.56
CA TYR A 47 23.81 -11.29 4.17
C TYR A 47 24.90 -11.80 3.22
N SER A 48 24.74 -11.63 1.90
CA SER A 48 25.76 -12.02 0.91
C SER A 48 27.02 -11.16 1.08
N LYS A 49 28.16 -11.80 1.39
CA LYS A 49 29.49 -11.19 1.59
C LYS A 49 30.06 -10.41 0.38
N ASN A 50 29.36 -10.40 -0.75
CA ASN A 50 29.84 -9.83 -2.02
C ASN A 50 29.16 -8.50 -2.41
N GLY A 51 28.25 -7.97 -1.59
CA GLY A 51 27.81 -6.58 -1.72
C GLY A 51 28.82 -5.68 -1.01
N SER A 52 29.46 -4.75 -1.72
CA SER A 52 30.28 -3.71 -1.08
C SER A 52 29.51 -3.11 0.10
N PRO A 53 30.16 -2.89 1.27
CA PRO A 53 29.49 -2.22 2.38
C PRO A 53 28.94 -0.88 1.87
N PRO A 54 27.71 -0.51 2.20
CA PRO A 54 27.16 0.75 1.76
C PRO A 54 27.96 1.83 2.48
N VAL A 55 28.87 2.48 1.76
CA VAL A 55 29.49 3.76 2.12
C VAL A 55 28.40 4.59 2.82
N PRO A 56 28.69 5.22 3.98
CA PRO A 56 27.73 6.12 4.61
C PRO A 56 27.19 7.04 3.51
N PRO A 57 25.87 7.09 3.30
CA PRO A 57 25.31 7.96 2.28
C PRO A 57 25.86 9.36 2.54
N ASP A 58 26.19 10.08 1.47
CA ASP A 58 26.66 11.47 1.55
C ASP A 58 25.85 12.19 2.65
N ARG A 59 26.56 12.58 3.72
CA ARG A 59 25.96 13.03 4.97
C ARG A 59 24.93 14.11 4.71
N ASP A 60 25.30 15.07 3.89
CA ASP A 60 24.49 16.26 3.66
C ASP A 60 23.26 15.91 2.81
N ARG A 61 23.41 15.01 1.83
CA ARG A 61 22.29 14.48 1.06
C ARG A 61 21.33 13.67 1.94
N TYR A 62 21.85 12.79 2.80
CA TYR A 62 21.03 11.92 3.63
C TYR A 62 20.29 12.67 4.72
N ILE A 63 20.94 13.67 5.35
CA ILE A 63 20.30 14.59 6.28
C ILE A 63 19.19 15.36 5.57
N SER A 64 19.43 15.87 4.35
CA SER A 64 18.41 16.57 3.56
C SER A 64 17.19 15.67 3.28
N GLU A 65 17.40 14.42 2.86
CA GLU A 65 16.32 13.46 2.59
C GLU A 65 15.52 13.10 3.87
N ILE A 66 16.21 12.93 5.01
CA ILE A 66 15.55 12.73 6.31
C ILE A 66 14.80 13.99 6.75
N GLN A 67 15.39 15.17 6.52
CA GLN A 67 14.83 16.44 6.95
C GLN A 67 13.54 16.78 6.22
N ASP A 68 13.47 16.53 4.91
CA ASP A 68 12.24 16.69 4.14
C ASP A 68 11.12 15.80 4.71
N LEU A 69 11.44 14.55 5.06
CA LEU A 69 10.49 13.63 5.66
C LEU A 69 10.05 14.08 7.05
N VAL A 70 10.99 14.45 7.93
CA VAL A 70 10.70 14.90 9.30
C VAL A 70 9.85 16.17 9.29
N ASN A 71 10.20 17.13 8.44
CA ASN A 71 9.48 18.39 8.28
C ASN A 71 8.07 18.21 7.71
N SER A 72 7.85 17.17 6.89
CA SER A 72 6.52 16.88 6.33
C SER A 72 5.54 16.32 7.37
N MET A 73 6.02 15.77 8.50
CA MET A 73 5.20 15.11 9.52
C MET A 73 5.75 15.34 10.95
N PRO A 74 5.82 16.59 11.44
CA PRO A 74 6.46 16.92 12.71
C PRO A 74 5.77 16.28 13.94
N ALA A 75 4.50 15.89 13.82
CA ALA A 75 3.77 15.20 14.89
C ALA A 75 4.10 13.70 15.01
N VAL A 76 4.79 13.12 14.01
CA VAL A 76 5.11 11.68 13.93
C VAL A 76 6.51 11.39 14.47
N PHE A 77 7.44 12.33 14.34
CA PHE A 77 8.85 12.12 14.68
C PHE A 77 9.20 12.73 16.04
N SER A 78 9.88 11.95 16.89
CA SER A 78 10.31 12.40 18.23
C SER A 78 11.65 13.12 18.24
N HIS A 79 12.41 13.00 17.15
CA HIS A 79 13.84 13.33 17.08
C HIS A 79 14.16 14.23 15.90
N THR A 80 15.29 14.93 15.99
CA THR A 80 15.77 15.77 14.89
C THR A 80 16.36 14.93 13.75
N PRO A 81 16.43 15.46 12.52
CA PRO A 81 17.12 14.79 11.42
C PRO A 81 18.56 14.37 11.74
N GLU A 82 19.28 15.19 12.50
CA GLU A 82 20.65 14.93 12.94
C GLU A 82 20.74 13.75 13.90
N GLU A 83 19.78 13.61 14.83
CA GLU A 83 19.70 12.47 15.73
C GLU A 83 19.45 11.17 14.96
N TYR A 84 18.52 11.18 13.99
CA TYR A 84 18.28 10.02 13.12
C TYR A 84 19.53 9.69 12.29
N TYR A 85 20.20 10.69 11.72
CA TYR A 85 21.45 10.50 11.00
C TYR A 85 22.55 9.89 11.89
N ASP A 86 22.70 10.37 13.12
CA ASP A 86 23.67 9.83 14.08
C ASP A 86 23.36 8.35 14.38
N CYS A 87 22.09 8.00 14.62
CA CYS A 87 21.69 6.61 14.82
C CYS A 87 22.06 5.73 13.63
N VAL A 88 21.80 6.17 12.38
CA VAL A 88 22.16 5.42 11.17
C VAL A 88 23.67 5.29 11.02
N SER A 89 24.42 6.37 11.28
CA SER A 89 25.87 6.39 11.15
C SER A 89 26.53 5.43 12.13
N ARG A 90 26.08 5.44 13.39
CA ARG A 90 26.54 4.52 14.43
C ARG A 90 26.16 3.08 14.13
N TRP A 91 24.97 2.86 13.56
CA TRP A 91 24.56 1.54 13.08
C TRP A 91 25.46 1.03 11.94
N ALA A 92 25.75 1.89 10.96
CA ALA A 92 26.58 1.55 9.80
C ALA A 92 28.02 1.22 10.21
N ALA A 93 28.63 2.03 11.08
CA ALA A 93 29.99 1.79 11.57
C ALA A 93 30.15 0.39 12.21
N ARG A 94 29.15 -0.07 12.98
CA ARG A 94 29.18 -1.41 13.61
C ARG A 94 28.99 -2.55 12.61
N THR A 95 28.25 -2.29 11.55
CA THR A 95 28.05 -3.26 10.47
C THR A 95 29.36 -3.46 9.69
N GLU A 96 30.11 -2.37 9.45
CA GLU A 96 31.40 -2.38 8.75
C GLU A 96 32.52 -3.08 9.53
N GLU A 97 32.46 -3.05 10.87
CA GLU A 97 33.36 -3.81 11.75
C GLU A 97 33.16 -5.35 11.66
N GLY A 98 32.28 -5.82 10.79
CA GLY A 98 32.03 -7.24 10.53
C GLY A 98 31.11 -7.91 11.56
N VAL A 99 30.47 -7.13 12.43
CA VAL A 99 29.54 -7.62 13.43
C VAL A 99 28.12 -7.61 12.85
N GLU A 100 27.83 -8.56 11.96
CA GLU A 100 26.53 -8.66 11.27
C GLU A 100 25.68 -9.86 11.73
N PRO A 101 24.43 -9.63 12.18
CA PRO A 101 23.90 -8.39 12.71
C PRO A 101 24.56 -8.08 14.07
N PRO A 102 24.68 -6.82 14.50
CA PRO A 102 25.27 -6.50 15.78
C PRO A 102 24.48 -7.23 16.87
N SER A 103 25.17 -7.91 17.78
CA SER A 103 24.50 -8.58 18.89
C SER A 103 23.73 -7.56 19.73
N LEU A 104 22.68 -8.00 20.43
CA LEU A 104 21.98 -7.16 21.42
C LEU A 104 22.94 -6.51 22.41
N GLN A 105 24.05 -7.20 22.72
CA GLN A 105 25.09 -6.71 23.61
C GLN A 105 25.88 -5.54 22.98
N LEU A 106 26.30 -5.68 21.72
CA LEU A 106 27.12 -4.67 21.03
C LEU A 106 26.38 -3.33 20.83
N LEU A 107 25.05 -3.38 20.65
CA LEU A 107 24.23 -2.17 20.49
C LEU A 107 23.71 -1.61 21.83
N ARG A 108 23.72 -2.39 22.91
CA ARG A 108 23.60 -1.81 24.26
C ARG A 108 24.81 -0.95 24.60
N GLU A 109 25.99 -1.34 24.14
CA GLU A 109 27.24 -0.58 24.32
C GLU A 109 27.26 0.74 23.54
N THR A 110 26.46 0.86 22.47
CA THR A 110 26.25 2.15 21.80
C THR A 110 25.23 3.02 22.55
N GLY A 111 24.53 2.53 23.57
CA GLY A 111 23.49 3.33 24.23
C GLY A 111 22.37 3.77 23.28
N LEU A 112 22.21 3.09 22.13
CA LEU A 112 21.08 3.30 21.25
C LEU A 112 19.86 2.63 21.89
N ASP A 113 18.80 3.42 22.11
CA ASP A 113 17.56 2.88 22.63
C ASP A 113 16.74 2.20 21.52
N ALA A 114 15.93 1.21 21.89
CA ALA A 114 15.17 0.42 20.92
C ALA A 114 14.07 1.21 20.19
N ARG A 115 13.58 2.30 20.79
CA ARG A 115 12.59 3.18 20.19
C ARG A 115 13.24 4.02 19.09
N MET A 116 14.37 4.68 19.37
CA MET A 116 15.13 5.47 18.42
C MET A 116 15.56 4.62 17.21
N VAL A 117 16.02 3.39 17.45
CA VAL A 117 16.39 2.47 16.35
C VAL A 117 15.16 2.11 15.50
N HIS A 118 13.99 1.88 16.12
CA HIS A 118 12.75 1.59 15.40
C HIS A 118 12.26 2.80 14.59
N GLU A 119 12.22 3.99 15.18
CA GLU A 119 11.82 5.23 14.52
C GLU A 119 12.76 5.56 13.36
N THR A 120 14.07 5.47 13.59
CA THR A 120 15.09 5.62 12.53
C THR A 120 14.84 4.65 11.39
N ALA A 121 14.60 3.37 11.70
CA ALA A 121 14.31 2.35 10.69
C ALA A 121 13.05 2.67 9.88
N CYS A 122 11.99 3.17 10.52
CA CYS A 122 10.78 3.65 9.84
C CYS A 122 11.09 4.80 8.87
N THR A 123 11.88 5.79 9.32
CA THR A 123 12.31 6.94 8.51
C THR A 123 13.09 6.50 7.27
N ILE A 124 14.09 5.63 7.44
CA ILE A 124 15.02 5.30 6.36
C ILE A 124 14.55 4.15 5.48
N ARG A 125 13.38 3.55 5.76
CA ARG A 125 12.86 2.37 5.05
C ARG A 125 12.78 2.57 3.54
N GLN A 126 12.43 3.77 3.10
CA GLN A 126 12.34 4.10 1.68
C GLN A 126 13.72 4.31 1.02
N LEU A 127 14.73 4.68 1.82
CA LEU A 127 16.08 4.97 1.36
C LEU A 127 16.95 3.71 1.32
N ASN A 128 16.84 2.86 2.34
CA ASN A 128 17.61 1.62 2.44
C ASN A 128 16.82 0.56 3.21
N LEU A 129 16.11 -0.30 2.45
CA LEU A 129 15.23 -1.31 3.02
C LEU A 129 15.98 -2.37 3.85
N ASP A 130 17.16 -2.80 3.40
CA ASP A 130 17.90 -3.86 4.09
C ASP A 130 18.42 -3.39 5.45
N ARG A 131 18.94 -2.15 5.51
CA ARG A 131 19.35 -1.51 6.78
C ARG A 131 18.16 -1.29 7.70
N ALA A 132 17.05 -0.74 7.20
CA ALA A 132 15.83 -0.56 7.97
C ALA A 132 15.31 -1.88 8.55
N MET A 133 15.34 -2.96 7.77
CA MET A 133 14.95 -4.28 8.25
C MET A 133 15.85 -4.79 9.37
N SER A 134 17.17 -4.66 9.22
CA SER A 134 18.14 -5.06 10.25
C SER A 134 17.87 -4.32 11.57
N MET A 135 17.64 -3.01 11.49
CA MET A 135 17.29 -2.16 12.63
C MET A 135 15.95 -2.55 13.27
N HIS A 136 14.89 -2.81 12.48
CA HIS A 136 13.62 -3.29 13.00
C HIS A 136 13.74 -4.62 13.74
N ILE A 137 14.46 -5.60 13.17
CA ILE A 137 14.68 -6.91 13.79
C ILE A 137 15.37 -6.73 15.14
N TRP A 138 16.41 -5.89 15.20
CA TRP A 138 17.11 -5.64 16.44
C TRP A 138 16.25 -4.96 17.50
N ALA A 139 15.50 -3.91 17.14
CA ALA A 139 14.59 -3.24 18.08
C ALA A 139 13.52 -4.21 18.61
N ALA A 140 13.05 -5.13 17.76
CA ALA A 140 12.11 -6.17 18.17
C ALA A 140 12.74 -7.19 19.15
N GLU A 141 14.00 -7.56 18.93
CA GLU A 141 14.76 -8.41 19.85
C GLU A 141 15.08 -7.73 21.19
N ALA A 142 15.26 -6.41 21.17
CA ALA A 142 15.36 -5.60 22.38
C ALA A 142 14.02 -5.49 23.14
N GLY A 143 12.92 -6.00 22.56
CA GLY A 143 11.61 -6.08 23.20
C GLY A 143 10.69 -4.89 22.90
N HIS A 144 11.04 -4.04 21.92
CA HIS A 144 10.21 -2.91 21.55
C HIS A 144 8.97 -3.36 20.76
N SER A 145 7.78 -3.22 21.35
CA SER A 145 6.52 -3.74 20.77
C SER A 145 6.20 -3.23 19.36
N PRO A 146 6.32 -1.91 19.04
CA PRO A 146 6.14 -1.43 17.66
C PRO A 146 7.07 -2.09 16.65
N ALA A 147 8.32 -2.39 17.05
CA ALA A 147 9.26 -3.09 16.19
C ALA A 147 8.87 -4.56 16.00
N ILE A 148 8.42 -5.26 17.05
CA ILE A 148 7.89 -6.63 16.94
C ILE A 148 6.75 -6.69 15.91
N VAL A 149 5.79 -5.77 16.00
CA VAL A 149 4.67 -5.68 15.05
C VAL A 149 5.17 -5.39 13.64
N THR A 150 6.08 -4.41 13.47
CA THR A 150 6.65 -4.03 12.18
C THR A 150 7.40 -5.20 11.52
N THR A 151 8.23 -5.93 12.29
CA THR A 151 8.93 -7.13 11.82
C THR A 151 7.97 -8.22 11.38
N MET A 152 6.86 -8.43 12.10
CA MET A 152 5.85 -9.43 11.70
C MET A 152 5.08 -9.02 10.46
N MET A 153 4.79 -7.73 10.28
CA MET A 153 4.22 -7.20 9.05
C MET A 153 5.13 -7.44 7.83
N LEU A 154 6.46 -7.28 7.99
CA LEU A 154 7.43 -7.64 6.95
C LEU A 154 7.37 -9.14 6.60
N CYS A 155 7.20 -10.00 7.61
CA CYS A 155 7.11 -11.45 7.41
C CYS A 155 5.87 -11.89 6.62
N ILE A 156 4.77 -11.10 6.61
CA ILE A 156 3.57 -11.39 5.78
C ILE A 156 3.93 -11.48 4.30
N ASN A 157 4.78 -10.56 3.84
CA ASN A 157 5.20 -10.49 2.44
C ASN A 157 6.49 -11.29 2.17
N ARG A 158 7.21 -11.67 3.23
CA ARG A 158 8.47 -12.41 3.16
C ARG A 158 8.47 -13.60 4.13
N PRO A 159 7.62 -14.62 3.90
CA PRO A 159 7.44 -15.73 4.85
C PRO A 159 8.71 -16.55 5.11
N ARG A 160 9.69 -16.51 4.18
CA ARG A 160 11.00 -17.16 4.36
C ARG A 160 11.77 -16.61 5.56
N LEU A 161 11.49 -15.37 6.00
CA LEU A 161 12.13 -14.80 7.18
C LEU A 161 11.83 -15.60 8.46
N LEU A 162 10.67 -16.28 8.53
CA LEU A 162 10.31 -17.11 9.68
C LEU A 162 11.18 -18.36 9.84
N GLN A 163 12.03 -18.68 8.86
CA GLN A 163 12.98 -19.80 8.95
C GLN A 163 14.17 -19.48 9.87
N TYR A 164 14.49 -18.20 10.05
CA TYR A 164 15.59 -17.75 10.93
C TYR A 164 15.17 -17.86 12.41
N SER A 165 16.02 -18.47 13.23
CA SER A 165 15.76 -18.70 14.66
C SER A 165 15.46 -17.41 15.43
N ARG A 166 16.18 -16.32 15.12
CA ARG A 166 15.96 -14.97 15.67
C ARG A 166 14.54 -14.48 15.42
N ILE A 167 14.04 -14.63 14.19
CA ILE A 167 12.69 -14.22 13.81
C ILE A 167 11.62 -15.06 14.53
N ARG A 168 11.85 -16.36 14.73
CA ARG A 168 10.92 -17.21 15.52
C ARG A 168 10.78 -16.76 16.97
N ALA A 169 11.85 -16.27 17.59
CA ALA A 169 11.78 -15.70 18.93
C ALA A 169 10.91 -14.43 18.95
N ILE A 170 11.04 -13.56 17.93
CA ILE A 170 10.19 -12.38 17.75
C ILE A 170 8.73 -12.79 17.51
N GLU A 171 8.47 -13.79 16.68
CA GLU A 171 7.13 -14.32 16.43
C GLU A 171 6.47 -14.85 17.71
N THR A 172 7.24 -15.51 18.58
CA THR A 172 6.74 -15.95 19.89
C THR A 172 6.26 -14.77 20.73
N ARG A 173 7.05 -13.69 20.79
CA ARG A 173 6.66 -12.46 21.50
C ARG A 173 5.45 -11.78 20.86
N PHE A 174 5.38 -11.75 19.54
CA PHE A 174 4.21 -11.23 18.82
C PHE A 174 2.95 -12.02 19.17
N ASN A 175 3.02 -13.34 19.21
CA ASN A 175 1.88 -14.17 19.58
C ASN A 175 1.42 -13.91 21.02
N THR A 176 2.35 -13.59 21.94
CA THR A 176 2.00 -13.12 23.29
C THR A 176 1.21 -11.81 23.24
N LEU A 177 1.63 -10.82 22.45
CA LEU A 177 0.89 -9.55 22.27
C LEU A 177 -0.53 -9.80 21.71
N VAL A 178 -0.66 -10.69 20.74
CA VAL A 178 -1.97 -11.06 20.16
C VAL A 178 -2.87 -11.78 21.18
N ALA A 179 -2.29 -12.62 22.03
CA ALA A 179 -3.01 -13.36 23.05
C ALA A 179 -3.52 -12.45 24.17
N GLN A 180 -2.74 -11.44 24.57
CA GLN A 180 -3.11 -10.44 25.59
C GLN A 180 -4.26 -9.53 25.13
N ALA A 181 -4.46 -9.38 23.82
CA ALA A 181 -5.58 -8.66 23.23
C ALA A 181 -5.66 -7.14 23.54
N ASP A 182 -4.56 -6.57 24.03
CA ASP A 182 -4.43 -5.15 24.42
C ASP A 182 -3.75 -4.30 23.34
N ASN A 183 -3.00 -4.92 22.42
CA ASN A 183 -2.31 -4.24 21.34
C ASN A 183 -3.11 -4.30 20.01
N PRO A 184 -3.78 -3.20 19.60
CA PRO A 184 -4.61 -3.21 18.39
C PRO A 184 -3.79 -3.43 17.11
N ASP A 185 -2.56 -2.91 17.05
CA ASP A 185 -1.66 -3.11 15.90
C ASP A 185 -1.24 -4.57 15.74
N ALA A 186 -0.94 -5.27 16.84
CA ALA A 186 -0.61 -6.70 16.82
C ALA A 186 -1.81 -7.54 16.35
N LEU A 187 -3.01 -7.23 16.84
CA LEU A 187 -4.25 -7.87 16.40
C LEU A 187 -4.52 -7.63 14.90
N ALA A 188 -4.29 -6.40 14.42
CA ALA A 188 -4.44 -6.06 13.00
C ALA A 188 -3.48 -6.87 12.12
N VAL A 189 -2.19 -6.91 12.48
CA VAL A 189 -1.18 -7.72 11.77
C VAL A 189 -1.52 -9.21 11.79
N ALA A 190 -2.06 -9.73 12.89
CA ALA A 190 -2.54 -11.11 12.94
C ALA A 190 -3.73 -11.34 12.00
N GLY A 191 -4.65 -10.37 11.90
CA GLY A 191 -5.74 -10.36 10.92
C GLY A 191 -5.23 -10.37 9.48
N PHE A 192 -4.25 -9.51 9.16
CA PHE A 192 -3.62 -9.46 7.84
C PHE A 192 -2.94 -10.80 7.47
N ARG A 193 -2.32 -11.49 8.44
CA ARG A 193 -1.76 -12.84 8.24
C ARG A 193 -2.85 -13.86 7.85
N ARG A 194 -4.01 -13.84 8.53
CA ARG A 194 -5.12 -14.75 8.22
C ARG A 194 -5.72 -14.48 6.85
N ARG A 195 -5.86 -13.21 6.50
CA ARG A 195 -6.25 -12.78 5.15
C ARG A 195 -5.29 -13.31 4.08
N LYS A 196 -3.99 -13.18 4.29
CA LYS A 196 -2.96 -13.71 3.37
C LYS A 196 -3.02 -15.23 3.24
N ALA A 197 -3.49 -15.93 4.27
CA ALA A 197 -3.70 -17.37 4.29
C ALA A 197 -5.07 -17.81 3.74
N ASN A 198 -5.85 -16.90 3.13
CA ASN A 198 -7.21 -17.13 2.61
C ASN A 198 -8.19 -17.67 3.69
N ASP A 199 -8.06 -17.19 4.93
CA ASP A 199 -9.02 -17.46 6.02
C ASP A 199 -9.79 -16.17 6.39
N PRO A 200 -10.81 -15.79 5.60
CA PRO A 200 -11.55 -14.54 5.77
C PRO A 200 -12.27 -14.48 7.12
N LYS A 201 -12.83 -15.60 7.59
CA LYS A 201 -13.55 -15.66 8.88
C LYS A 201 -12.62 -15.38 10.06
N ALA A 202 -11.41 -15.95 10.08
CA ALA A 202 -10.45 -15.64 11.13
C ALA A 202 -9.90 -14.21 11.03
N ALA A 203 -9.71 -13.71 9.80
CA ALA A 203 -9.29 -12.33 9.58
C ALA A 203 -10.32 -11.34 10.14
N VAL A 204 -11.61 -11.50 9.82
CA VAL A 204 -12.70 -10.67 10.35
C VAL A 204 -12.67 -10.61 11.87
N ARG A 205 -12.60 -11.76 12.55
CA ARG A 205 -12.57 -11.81 14.03
C ARG A 205 -11.40 -11.05 14.63
N LEU A 206 -10.22 -11.14 14.03
CA LEU A 206 -9.02 -10.45 14.54
C LEU A 206 -9.08 -8.94 14.26
N LEU A 207 -9.53 -8.53 13.08
CA LEU A 207 -9.64 -7.12 12.71
C LEU A 207 -10.73 -6.39 13.50
N GLN A 208 -11.87 -7.04 13.74
CA GLN A 208 -12.90 -6.51 14.65
C GLN A 208 -12.36 -6.33 16.08
N ARG A 209 -11.60 -7.31 16.59
CA ARG A 209 -10.95 -7.20 17.90
C ARG A 209 -9.93 -6.05 17.94
N ALA A 210 -9.16 -5.85 16.88
CA ALA A 210 -8.23 -4.73 16.77
C ALA A 210 -8.95 -3.38 16.87
N LEU A 211 -10.05 -3.22 16.11
CA LEU A 211 -10.87 -1.99 16.12
C LEU A 211 -11.60 -1.78 17.46
N ALA A 212 -11.93 -2.85 18.19
CA ALA A 212 -12.50 -2.73 19.52
C ALA A 212 -11.45 -2.24 20.55
N ALA A 213 -10.21 -2.71 20.43
CA ALA A 213 -9.10 -2.34 21.31
C ALA A 213 -8.55 -0.92 21.08
N SER A 214 -8.85 -0.30 19.93
CA SER A 214 -8.38 1.06 19.60
C SER A 214 -8.93 2.15 20.54
N LYS A 215 -10.04 1.88 21.24
CA LYS A 215 -10.61 2.83 22.22
C LYS A 215 -9.70 3.09 23.43
N SER A 216 -8.76 2.19 23.70
CA SER A 216 -7.88 2.24 24.88
C SER A 216 -6.40 2.48 24.55
N ALA A 217 -6.02 2.51 23.27
CA ALA A 217 -4.62 2.58 22.86
C ALA A 217 -4.46 3.28 21.50
N HIS A 218 -3.27 3.82 21.26
CA HIS A 218 -2.91 4.32 19.93
C HIS A 218 -2.95 3.18 18.91
N PHE A 219 -3.65 3.38 17.79
CA PHE A 219 -3.83 2.38 16.73
C PHE A 219 -3.29 2.88 15.39
N SER A 220 -2.00 2.64 15.14
CA SER A 220 -1.33 3.17 13.95
C SER A 220 -1.82 2.56 12.63
N LEU A 221 -2.39 1.35 12.68
CA LEU A 221 -2.89 0.61 11.53
C LEU A 221 -4.43 0.67 11.38
N GLU A 222 -5.12 1.61 12.03
CA GLU A 222 -6.59 1.64 12.07
C GLU A 222 -7.23 1.66 10.68
N GLU A 223 -6.81 2.60 9.83
CA GLU A 223 -7.35 2.74 8.46
C GLU A 223 -7.12 1.45 7.65
N GLN A 224 -5.91 0.91 7.70
CA GLN A 224 -5.56 -0.34 7.01
C GLN A 224 -6.39 -1.52 7.53
N ALA A 225 -6.64 -1.57 8.84
CA ALA A 225 -7.47 -2.60 9.46
C ALA A 225 -8.93 -2.50 9.04
N ARG A 226 -9.49 -1.28 8.98
CA ARG A 226 -10.86 -1.03 8.49
C ARG A 226 -11.01 -1.41 7.02
N THR A 227 -10.09 -0.97 6.17
CA THR A 227 -10.11 -1.30 4.74
C THR A 227 -9.94 -2.80 4.51
N ALA A 228 -9.04 -3.47 5.25
CA ALA A 228 -8.90 -4.92 5.17
C ALA A 228 -10.19 -5.62 5.63
N LEU A 229 -10.81 -5.16 6.72
CA LEU A 229 -12.05 -5.74 7.23
C LEU A 229 -13.20 -5.57 6.23
N ALA A 230 -13.32 -4.40 5.59
CA ALA A 230 -14.29 -4.17 4.53
C ALA A 230 -14.11 -5.15 3.36
N LYS A 231 -12.86 -5.34 2.89
CA LYS A 231 -12.54 -6.31 1.83
C LYS A 231 -12.94 -7.74 2.22
N GLU A 232 -12.79 -8.12 3.49
CA GLU A 232 -13.22 -9.43 3.97
C GLU A 232 -14.74 -9.55 4.11
N TYR A 233 -15.46 -8.47 4.47
CA TYR A 233 -16.92 -8.49 4.45
C TYR A 233 -17.47 -8.64 3.03
N VAL A 234 -16.90 -7.92 2.04
CA VAL A 234 -17.25 -8.10 0.63
C VAL A 234 -17.01 -9.55 0.18
N SER A 235 -15.88 -10.16 0.56
CA SER A 235 -15.58 -11.56 0.19
C SER A 235 -16.54 -12.57 0.81
N LEU A 236 -17.19 -12.21 1.91
CA LEU A 236 -18.23 -13.00 2.58
C LEU A 236 -19.65 -12.65 2.12
N GLY A 237 -19.81 -11.69 1.20
CA GLY A 237 -21.11 -11.24 0.68
C GLY A 237 -21.87 -10.26 1.57
N ASP A 238 -21.21 -9.67 2.57
CA ASP A 238 -21.80 -8.69 3.50
C ASP A 238 -21.35 -7.25 3.15
N GLU A 239 -21.80 -6.77 2.01
CA GLU A 239 -21.43 -5.45 1.49
C GLU A 239 -21.91 -4.29 2.40
N ASP A 240 -23.02 -4.47 3.13
CA ASP A 240 -23.53 -3.42 4.02
C ASP A 240 -22.63 -3.25 5.26
N ALA A 241 -22.14 -4.36 5.84
CA ALA A 241 -21.13 -4.29 6.89
C ALA A 241 -19.79 -3.72 6.36
N ALA A 242 -19.45 -3.98 5.10
CA ALA A 242 -18.27 -3.41 4.47
C ALA A 242 -18.36 -1.88 4.33
N VAL A 243 -19.52 -1.34 3.96
CA VAL A 243 -19.75 0.12 3.92
C VAL A 243 -19.65 0.70 5.33
N ALA A 244 -20.36 0.12 6.30
CA ALA A 244 -20.41 0.62 7.67
C ALA A 244 -19.03 0.72 8.34
N VAL A 245 -18.11 -0.22 8.06
CA VAL A 245 -16.75 -0.17 8.64
C VAL A 245 -15.86 0.91 8.01
N LEU A 246 -16.16 1.34 6.78
CA LEU A 246 -15.44 2.37 6.04
C LEU A 246 -15.94 3.79 6.33
N GLU A 247 -17.16 3.95 6.84
CA GLU A 247 -17.74 5.26 7.19
C GLU A 247 -16.84 6.11 8.11
N PRO A 248 -16.18 5.56 9.14
CA PRO A 248 -15.33 6.35 10.03
C PRO A 248 -14.01 6.81 9.39
N ILE A 249 -13.62 6.24 8.23
CA ILE A 249 -12.44 6.70 7.51
C ILE A 249 -12.81 7.97 6.75
N GLY A 250 -12.13 9.09 7.05
CA GLY A 250 -12.32 10.33 6.30
C GLY A 250 -11.96 10.18 4.82
N ALA A 251 -12.61 10.95 3.95
CA ALA A 251 -12.36 10.90 2.50
C ALA A 251 -10.94 11.34 2.09
N ASP A 252 -10.21 11.98 2.99
CA ASP A 252 -8.87 12.53 2.75
C ASP A 252 -7.74 11.70 3.40
N SER A 253 -7.96 10.40 3.65
CA SER A 253 -6.97 9.53 4.30
C SER A 253 -5.69 9.27 3.47
N GLY A 254 -5.58 9.88 2.29
CA GLY A 254 -4.35 10.00 1.52
C GLY A 254 -3.98 8.79 0.67
N THR A 255 -4.42 7.58 1.04
CA THR A 255 -4.06 6.32 0.37
C THR A 255 -4.98 5.92 -0.79
N GLY A 256 -6.22 6.44 -0.83
CA GLY A 256 -7.26 6.05 -1.79
C GLY A 256 -7.82 4.64 -1.57
N ASP A 257 -7.40 3.95 -0.51
CA ASP A 257 -7.74 2.54 -0.26
C ASP A 257 -9.22 2.36 0.12
N ARG A 258 -9.78 3.33 0.84
CA ARG A 258 -11.20 3.41 1.17
C ARG A 258 -12.03 3.58 -0.10
N GLU A 259 -11.67 4.57 -0.94
CA GLU A 259 -12.39 4.88 -2.17
C GLU A 259 -12.33 3.72 -3.16
N ALA A 260 -11.21 3.00 -3.23
CA ALA A 260 -11.09 1.79 -4.03
C ALA A 260 -12.13 0.73 -3.64
N VAL A 261 -12.30 0.47 -2.33
CA VAL A 261 -13.26 -0.55 -1.84
C VAL A 261 -14.70 -0.08 -2.00
N LEU A 262 -15.01 1.16 -1.62
CA LEU A 262 -16.35 1.72 -1.80
C LEU A 262 -16.75 1.77 -3.28
N GLY A 263 -15.81 2.15 -4.16
CA GLY A 263 -16.01 2.16 -5.59
C GLY A 263 -16.37 0.79 -6.14
N ASP A 264 -15.65 -0.27 -5.72
CA ASP A 264 -15.94 -1.64 -6.16
C ASP A 264 -17.32 -2.13 -5.67
N ILE A 265 -17.69 -1.86 -4.40
CA ILE A 265 -19.02 -2.17 -3.85
C ILE A 265 -20.12 -1.44 -4.62
N LEU A 266 -19.93 -0.16 -4.93
CA LEU A 266 -20.92 0.66 -5.60
C LEU A 266 -21.00 0.39 -7.10
N ARG A 267 -20.01 -0.27 -7.72
CA ARG A 267 -19.97 -0.45 -9.18
C ARG A 267 -21.21 -1.12 -9.76
N SER A 268 -21.80 -2.08 -9.04
CA SER A 268 -23.02 -2.77 -9.47
C SER A 268 -24.31 -2.07 -9.01
N ARG A 269 -24.25 -1.34 -7.89
CA ARG A 269 -25.41 -0.70 -7.22
C ARG A 269 -25.69 0.71 -7.74
N ASP A 270 -24.63 1.49 -7.92
CA ASP A 270 -24.64 2.91 -8.31
C ASP A 270 -23.34 3.25 -9.08
N PRO A 271 -23.26 2.90 -10.37
CA PRO A 271 -22.06 3.11 -11.19
C PRO A 271 -21.62 4.58 -11.27
N GLU A 272 -22.57 5.51 -11.19
CA GLU A 272 -22.30 6.95 -11.25
C GLU A 272 -21.56 7.45 -9.99
N LYS A 273 -21.89 6.89 -8.81
CA LYS A 273 -21.11 7.15 -7.58
C LYS A 273 -19.80 6.37 -7.52
N ALA A 274 -19.74 5.18 -8.13
CA ALA A 274 -18.53 4.37 -8.14
C ALA A 274 -17.39 5.02 -8.94
N ALA A 275 -17.68 5.58 -10.11
CA ALA A 275 -16.68 6.13 -11.02
C ALA A 275 -15.74 7.18 -10.39
N PRO A 276 -16.23 8.25 -9.72
CA PRO A 276 -15.34 9.25 -9.10
C PRO A 276 -14.48 8.68 -7.96
N LEU A 277 -14.98 7.69 -7.20
CA LEU A 277 -14.21 7.02 -6.15
C LEU A 277 -13.06 6.20 -6.73
N LEU A 278 -13.35 5.39 -7.75
CA LEU A 278 -12.35 4.59 -8.45
C LEU A 278 -11.30 5.47 -9.14
N TYR A 279 -11.73 6.59 -9.74
CA TYR A 279 -10.81 7.58 -10.33
C TYR A 279 -9.88 8.19 -9.28
N TYR A 280 -10.44 8.65 -8.15
CA TYR A 280 -9.62 9.20 -7.05
C TYR A 280 -8.59 8.19 -6.56
N ALA A 281 -9.01 6.94 -6.30
CA ALA A 281 -8.10 5.88 -5.87
C ALA A 281 -7.03 5.55 -6.94
N ALA A 282 -7.38 5.57 -8.22
CA ALA A 282 -6.43 5.39 -9.31
C ALA A 282 -5.37 6.50 -9.33
N CYS A 283 -5.77 7.75 -9.15
CA CYS A 283 -4.87 8.90 -9.03
C CYS A 283 -3.96 8.84 -7.79
N LYS A 284 -4.37 8.12 -6.73
CA LYS A 284 -3.53 7.85 -5.53
C LYS A 284 -2.55 6.68 -5.72
N GLY A 285 -2.40 6.18 -6.95
CA GLY A 285 -1.39 5.19 -7.31
C GLY A 285 -1.95 3.79 -7.56
N GLN A 286 -3.26 3.56 -7.39
CA GLN A 286 -3.90 2.27 -7.68
C GLN A 286 -4.27 2.16 -9.16
N ARG A 287 -3.28 2.24 -10.06
CA ARG A 287 -3.49 2.36 -11.51
C ARG A 287 -4.34 1.25 -12.12
N SER A 288 -4.34 0.05 -11.54
CA SER A 288 -5.21 -1.04 -11.99
C SER A 288 -6.70 -0.69 -11.94
N LEU A 289 -7.11 0.30 -11.16
CA LEU A 289 -8.48 0.79 -11.11
C LEU A 289 -8.89 1.57 -12.38
N PHE A 290 -7.93 2.09 -13.17
CA PHE A 290 -8.27 2.63 -14.49
C PHE A 290 -8.85 1.56 -15.41
N ALA A 291 -8.39 0.30 -15.32
CA ALA A 291 -9.00 -0.77 -16.10
C ALA A 291 -10.48 -0.98 -15.73
N GLN A 292 -10.83 -0.85 -14.45
CA GLN A 292 -12.22 -0.96 -14.01
C GLN A 292 -13.09 0.19 -14.53
N LEU A 293 -12.54 1.41 -14.57
CA LEU A 293 -13.21 2.55 -15.21
C LEU A 293 -13.41 2.30 -16.72
N GLY A 294 -12.42 1.70 -17.37
CA GLY A 294 -12.54 1.27 -18.77
C GLY A 294 -13.67 0.27 -18.98
N ASP A 295 -13.78 -0.75 -18.12
CA ASP A 295 -14.88 -1.72 -18.15
C ASP A 295 -16.25 -1.04 -17.96
N MET A 296 -16.35 -0.08 -17.04
CA MET A 296 -17.59 0.69 -16.83
C MET A 296 -17.98 1.49 -18.08
N GLU A 297 -17.02 2.09 -18.78
CA GLU A 297 -17.28 2.80 -20.04
C GLU A 297 -17.67 1.83 -21.17
N LEU A 298 -17.09 0.63 -21.23
CA LEU A 298 -17.53 -0.40 -22.18
C LEU A 298 -18.99 -0.81 -21.93
N ASP A 299 -19.39 -0.97 -20.66
CA ASP A 299 -20.77 -1.29 -20.30
C ASP A 299 -21.74 -0.15 -20.68
N LYS A 300 -21.30 1.11 -20.60
CA LYS A 300 -22.08 2.27 -21.10
C LYS A 300 -22.18 2.26 -22.63
N ALA A 301 -21.09 1.95 -23.33
CA ALA A 301 -21.07 1.84 -24.79
C ALA A 301 -22.04 0.74 -25.30
N GLU A 302 -22.09 -0.40 -24.60
CA GLU A 302 -23.03 -1.50 -24.92
C GLU A 302 -24.50 -1.08 -24.75
N LYS A 303 -24.79 -0.19 -23.79
CA LYS A 303 -26.15 0.31 -23.50
C LYS A 303 -26.56 1.54 -24.32
N ALA A 304 -25.63 2.19 -25.02
CA ALA A 304 -25.91 3.40 -25.78
C ALA A 304 -26.84 3.15 -26.98
N SER A 305 -27.87 4.01 -27.13
CA SER A 305 -28.89 3.91 -28.19
C SER A 305 -28.42 4.42 -29.55
N ASP A 306 -27.43 5.31 -29.57
CA ASP A 306 -26.90 5.92 -30.78
C ASP A 306 -25.38 5.71 -30.92
N GLU A 307 -24.89 5.86 -32.15
CA GLU A 307 -23.49 5.56 -32.49
C GLU A 307 -22.51 6.61 -31.97
N GLU A 308 -22.95 7.86 -31.79
CA GLU A 308 -22.08 8.94 -31.32
C GLU A 308 -21.73 8.74 -29.85
N THR A 309 -22.76 8.55 -29.01
CA THR A 309 -22.61 8.24 -27.58
C THR A 309 -21.82 6.95 -27.38
N ARG A 310 -22.10 5.91 -28.16
CA ARG A 310 -21.33 4.65 -28.14
C ARG A 310 -19.86 4.89 -28.44
N GLY A 311 -19.56 5.66 -29.50
CA GLY A 311 -18.20 5.98 -29.91
C GLY A 311 -17.44 6.80 -28.87
N GLU A 312 -18.13 7.69 -28.15
CA GLU A 312 -17.55 8.43 -27.03
C GLU A 312 -17.15 7.52 -25.88
N HIS A 313 -18.05 6.66 -25.40
CA HIS A 313 -17.75 5.70 -24.34
C HIS A 313 -16.61 4.73 -24.73
N MET A 314 -16.57 4.27 -25.98
CA MET A 314 -15.47 3.44 -26.48
C MET A 314 -14.11 4.17 -26.40
N ARG A 315 -14.05 5.45 -26.76
CA ARG A 315 -12.81 6.26 -26.66
C ARG A 315 -12.36 6.43 -25.21
N TRP A 316 -13.30 6.68 -24.30
CA TRP A 316 -12.98 6.75 -22.87
C TRP A 316 -12.50 5.41 -22.32
N ALA A 317 -13.13 4.31 -22.72
CA ALA A 317 -12.68 2.97 -22.33
C ALA A 317 -11.24 2.71 -22.78
N GLU A 318 -10.90 3.03 -24.03
CA GLU A 318 -9.54 2.90 -24.54
C GLU A 318 -8.53 3.76 -23.76
N GLU A 319 -8.88 5.00 -23.44
CA GLU A 319 -8.02 5.91 -22.69
C GLU A 319 -7.78 5.42 -21.25
N TRP A 320 -8.83 4.94 -20.57
CA TRP A 320 -8.67 4.36 -19.24
C TRP A 320 -7.80 3.11 -19.26
N MET A 321 -8.00 2.24 -20.24
CA MET A 321 -7.16 1.04 -20.40
C MET A 321 -5.69 1.43 -20.68
N ARG A 322 -5.45 2.46 -21.49
CA ARG A 322 -4.10 3.01 -21.72
C ARG A 322 -3.45 3.50 -20.43
N LEU A 323 -4.21 4.20 -19.57
CA LEU A 323 -3.72 4.68 -18.26
C LEU A 323 -3.47 3.56 -17.25
N SER A 324 -4.11 2.41 -17.42
CA SER A 324 -3.89 1.23 -16.58
C SER A 324 -2.58 0.48 -16.91
N ASP A 325 -1.99 0.69 -18.10
CA ASP A 325 -0.76 0.01 -18.51
C ASP A 325 0.47 0.63 -17.83
N GLU A 326 1.07 -0.12 -16.90
CA GLU A 326 2.27 0.26 -16.17
C GLU A 326 3.49 0.50 -17.09
N ARG A 327 3.50 -0.08 -18.31
CA ARG A 327 4.63 0.03 -19.25
C ARG A 327 4.71 1.37 -19.97
N LEU A 328 3.63 2.14 -20.00
CA LEU A 328 3.55 3.37 -20.78
C LEU A 328 3.98 4.63 -20.00
N VAL A 329 4.42 4.48 -18.75
CA VAL A 329 4.70 5.59 -17.83
C VAL A 329 6.10 5.51 -17.20
N ASN A 330 6.90 4.52 -17.58
CA ASN A 330 8.33 4.43 -17.25
C ASN A 330 9.16 4.53 -18.53
#